data_AF-A0A382S607-F1
#
_entry.id   AF-A0A382S607-F1
#
_cell.length_a   1.000
_cell.length_b   1.000
_cell.length_c   1.000
_cell.angle_alpha   90.00
_cell.angle_beta   90.00
_cell.angle_gamma   90.00
#
_symmetry.space_group_name_H-M   'P 1'
#
loop_
_entity.id
_entity.type
_entity.pdbx_description
1 polymer ?
#
loop_
_entity_poly.entity_id
_entity_poly.type
_entity_poly.pdbx_seq_one_letter_code
_entity_poly.pdbx_strand_id
1 'polypeptide(L)'
;EDGDDDTQLELKSASLAGSVDLETYPTHEEGNTISFNNLLSTFPWDIGFYLEMPNFFPPDGGTPVLIDAVLSKDDTLHYPFDLYNHTILPTGGETTLGSLDIILQLSTIDQDVIIPLDGSDLGGFSLDIIFGSLFFESFTADIINQTIAEDTLEIPQFPPEMSGIGFPELEFEFEFKYSLNLPFDINIKLLGYTGPTPDKTISPLTIDLKKPADYSLPAGEEEIKMIIKWNRLGSISTVYAPHNSEQWTTSDTLEPVSGEVSIDQFFAGMPYDSAIAQVIAKIDGEAVIESGTGDISGGFSIKLPLSVTMNTPA
;
A
#
# COMPACT_ATOMS: atom_id res chain seq x y z
N GLU A 1 16.46 -20.81 -1.14
CA GLU A 1 17.05 -19.59 -0.59
C GLU A 1 15.85 -18.75 -0.19
N ASP A 2 15.46 -18.87 1.07
CA ASP A 2 14.32 -18.15 1.64
C ASP A 2 14.88 -16.82 2.13
N GLY A 3 14.64 -15.76 1.37
CA GLY A 3 15.05 -14.40 1.70
C GLY A 3 13.86 -13.47 1.55
N ASP A 4 13.44 -12.89 2.68
CA ASP A 4 12.46 -11.79 2.85
C ASP A 4 11.15 -11.91 2.07
N ASP A 5 10.21 -12.69 2.61
CA ASP A 5 8.77 -12.57 2.31
C ASP A 5 8.04 -11.88 3.48
N ASP A 6 8.77 -11.12 4.31
CA ASP A 6 8.19 -10.34 5.40
C ASP A 6 7.45 -9.16 4.79
N THR A 7 6.14 -9.10 5.02
CA THR A 7 5.35 -7.93 4.61
C THR A 7 5.88 -6.68 5.29
N GLN A 8 6.10 -5.63 4.49
CA GLN A 8 6.47 -4.31 5.00
C GLN A 8 5.44 -3.27 4.57
N LEU A 9 5.19 -2.30 5.46
CA LEU A 9 4.37 -1.13 5.19
C LEU A 9 5.27 0.09 5.35
N GLU A 10 5.57 0.77 4.25
CA GLU A 10 6.34 2.00 4.26
C GLU A 10 5.44 3.21 4.09
N LEU A 11 5.15 3.91 5.20
CA LEU A 11 4.34 5.12 5.18
C LEU A 11 5.02 6.22 4.37
N LYS A 12 4.31 6.83 3.41
CA LYS A 12 4.78 7.97 2.62
C LYS A 12 4.20 9.29 3.13
N SER A 13 2.94 9.26 3.57
CA SER A 13 2.24 10.41 4.13
C SER A 13 1.03 9.97 4.95
N ALA A 14 0.53 10.87 5.79
CA ALA A 14 -0.73 10.64 6.50
C ALA A 14 -1.51 11.95 6.66
N SER A 15 -2.81 11.93 6.36
CA SER A 15 -3.72 13.05 6.62
C SER A 15 -4.34 12.88 8.01
N LEU A 16 -4.20 13.90 8.87
CA LEU A 16 -4.87 13.92 10.17
C LEU A 16 -6.33 14.36 10.01
N ALA A 17 -7.24 13.60 10.60
CA ALA A 17 -8.68 13.88 10.55
C ALA A 17 -9.02 15.29 11.08
N GLY A 18 -10.08 15.89 10.54
CA GLY A 18 -10.59 17.18 11.01
C GLY A 18 -11.36 17.07 12.34
N SER A 19 -11.54 18.20 13.02
CA SER A 19 -12.26 18.24 14.31
C SER A 19 -13.73 17.83 14.21
N VAL A 20 -14.36 18.09 13.07
CA VAL A 20 -15.78 17.76 12.80
C VAL A 20 -15.99 16.30 12.39
N ASP A 21 -14.95 15.64 11.87
CA ASP A 21 -15.03 14.25 11.42
C ASP A 21 -15.00 13.26 12.59
N LEU A 22 -14.60 13.74 13.78
CA LEU A 22 -14.57 12.98 15.03
C LEU A 22 -15.96 12.78 15.68
N GLU A 23 -17.04 13.42 15.19
CA GLU A 23 -18.39 13.28 15.77
C GLU A 23 -19.02 11.88 15.56
N THR A 24 -18.41 11.02 14.75
CA THR A 24 -18.90 9.65 14.48
C THR A 24 -18.35 8.59 15.44
N TYR A 25 -17.42 8.95 16.34
CA TYR A 25 -16.78 8.04 17.30
C TYR A 25 -17.10 8.46 18.75
N PRO A 26 -17.37 7.52 19.68
CA PRO A 26 -17.81 7.87 21.02
C PRO A 26 -16.69 8.58 21.81
N THR A 27 -16.92 9.86 22.12
CA THR A 27 -16.21 10.68 23.14
C THR A 27 -14.71 10.37 23.30
N HIS A 28 -13.89 10.86 22.38
CA HIS A 28 -12.44 10.90 22.58
C HIS A 28 -12.02 12.21 23.27
N GLU A 29 -11.10 12.10 24.23
CA GLU A 29 -10.31 13.22 24.74
C GLU A 29 -9.54 13.89 23.58
N GLU A 30 -9.34 15.21 23.65
CA GLU A 30 -8.71 16.09 22.64
C GLU A 30 -7.66 15.37 21.75
N GLY A 31 -8.05 14.99 20.53
CA GLY A 31 -7.18 14.33 19.54
C GLY A 31 -6.49 15.31 18.61
N ASN A 32 -5.46 14.86 17.88
CA ASN A 32 -4.67 15.67 16.93
C ASN A 32 -4.20 16.99 17.53
N THR A 33 -3.59 16.93 18.71
CA THR A 33 -2.97 18.10 19.35
C THR A 33 -1.55 17.77 19.76
N ILE A 34 -0.73 18.82 19.85
CA ILE A 34 0.56 18.77 20.52
C ILE A 34 0.70 20.02 21.38
N SER A 35 1.25 19.89 22.57
CA SER A 35 1.52 21.05 23.42
C SER A 35 2.92 21.01 24.00
N PHE A 36 3.53 22.19 24.06
CA PHE A 36 4.83 22.44 24.66
C PHE A 36 4.58 23.24 25.94
N ASN A 37 4.65 22.56 27.07
CA ASN A 37 4.30 23.09 28.38
C ASN A 37 5.56 23.21 29.24
N ASN A 38 5.44 24.00 30.32
CA ASN A 38 6.53 24.20 31.27
C ASN A 38 7.85 24.62 30.60
N LEU A 39 7.76 25.35 29.48
CA LEU A 39 8.91 25.89 28.78
C LEU A 39 9.49 27.02 29.63
N LEU A 40 10.59 26.74 30.30
CA LEU A 40 11.14 27.59 31.35
C LEU A 40 12.67 27.61 31.26
N SER A 41 13.23 28.82 31.34
CA SER A 41 14.65 29.04 31.53
C SER A 41 14.90 29.56 32.94
N THR A 42 15.85 28.97 33.66
CA THR A 42 16.33 29.48 34.97
C THR A 42 17.72 30.10 34.87
N PHE A 43 18.26 30.22 33.65
CA PHE A 43 19.52 30.93 33.41
C PHE A 43 19.42 32.40 33.83
N PRO A 44 20.52 33.03 34.28
CA PRO A 44 20.53 34.44 34.67
C PRO A 44 20.54 35.40 33.45
N TRP A 45 20.27 34.90 32.24
CA TRP A 45 20.21 35.63 30.98
C TRP A 45 19.11 35.07 30.09
N ASP A 46 18.66 35.90 29.15
CA ASP A 46 17.65 35.54 28.16
C ASP A 46 18.23 34.59 27.11
N ILE A 47 17.43 33.60 26.68
CA ILE A 47 17.82 32.61 25.66
C ILE A 47 16.86 32.69 24.48
N GLY A 48 17.40 32.81 23.27
CA GLY A 48 16.61 32.59 22.05
C GLY A 48 16.31 31.10 21.90
N PHE A 49 15.04 30.75 21.84
CA PHE A 49 14.54 29.40 21.77
C PHE A 49 13.79 29.18 20.45
N TYR A 50 14.29 28.25 19.66
CA TYR A 50 13.67 27.81 18.43
C TYR A 50 13.35 26.32 18.52
N LEU A 51 12.09 25.94 18.28
CA LEU A 51 11.67 24.56 18.12
C LEU A 51 10.76 24.45 16.90
N GLU A 52 11.01 23.48 16.04
CA GLU A 52 10.16 23.17 14.90
C GLU A 52 9.95 21.67 14.78
N MET A 53 8.73 21.25 14.45
CA MET A 53 8.42 19.88 14.04
C MET A 53 8.04 19.86 12.55
N PRO A 54 9.03 19.71 11.65
CA PRO A 54 8.82 19.94 10.22
C PRO A 54 7.96 18.87 9.54
N ASN A 55 7.71 17.71 10.17
CA ASN A 55 6.86 16.68 9.58
C ASN A 55 5.38 17.07 9.54
N PHE A 56 4.94 17.97 10.43
CA PHE A 56 3.54 18.41 10.48
C PHE A 56 3.32 19.61 9.56
N PHE A 57 2.90 19.32 8.32
CA PHE A 57 2.56 20.33 7.34
C PHE A 57 1.14 20.85 7.58
N PRO A 58 0.96 22.15 7.85
CA PRO A 58 -0.36 22.70 8.06
C PRO A 58 -1.15 22.76 6.74
N PRO A 59 -2.49 22.75 6.81
CA PRO A 59 -3.33 23.07 5.65
C PRO A 59 -3.06 24.49 5.15
N ASP A 60 -3.53 24.83 3.96
CA ASP A 60 -3.34 26.16 3.37
C ASP A 60 -3.77 27.29 4.32
N GLY A 61 -2.83 28.18 4.63
CA GLY A 61 -3.05 29.29 5.57
C GLY A 61 -3.00 28.90 7.06
N GLY A 62 -2.73 27.64 7.38
CA GLY A 62 -2.49 27.15 8.72
C GLY A 62 -1.12 27.53 9.27
N THR A 63 -0.89 27.24 10.56
CA THR A 63 0.35 27.61 11.27
C THR A 63 1.23 26.38 11.44
N PRO A 64 2.53 26.44 11.10
CA PRO A 64 3.43 25.33 11.34
C PRO A 64 3.61 25.08 12.85
N VAL A 65 4.00 23.85 13.20
CA VAL A 65 4.39 23.51 14.58
C VAL A 65 5.78 24.09 14.85
N LEU A 66 5.81 25.37 15.19
CA LEU A 66 7.02 26.17 15.37
C LEU A 66 6.89 27.12 16.56
N ILE A 67 7.90 27.13 17.41
CA ILE A 67 8.10 28.10 18.49
C ILE A 67 9.37 28.87 18.19
N ASP A 68 9.26 30.19 18.06
CA ASP A 68 10.38 31.12 18.03
C ASP A 68 10.13 32.19 19.09
N ALA A 69 10.84 32.07 20.21
CA ALA A 69 10.60 32.86 21.40
C ALA A 69 11.90 33.20 22.14
N VAL A 70 11.84 34.26 22.96
CA VAL A 70 12.89 34.55 23.94
C VAL A 70 12.42 34.03 25.30
N LEU A 71 13.25 33.22 25.95
CA LEU A 71 13.01 32.70 27.29
C LEU A 71 13.75 33.56 28.30
N SER A 72 12.99 34.32 29.07
CA SER A 72 13.49 35.09 30.20
C SER A 72 13.47 34.25 31.49
N LYS A 73 14.31 34.66 32.43
CA LYS A 73 14.48 33.94 33.69
C LYS A 73 13.16 33.84 34.46
N ASP A 74 12.83 32.63 34.89
CA ASP A 74 11.67 32.30 35.74
C ASP A 74 10.30 32.53 35.06
N ASP A 75 10.27 32.83 33.75
CA ASP A 75 9.05 32.92 32.96
C ASP A 75 8.69 31.55 32.35
N THR A 76 7.48 31.05 32.65
CA THR A 76 6.98 29.80 32.08
C THR A 76 6.05 30.06 30.90
N LEU A 77 6.41 29.53 29.73
CA LEU A 77 5.63 29.64 28.49
C LEU A 77 4.94 28.31 28.13
N HIS A 78 3.80 28.42 27.45
CA HIS A 78 2.94 27.31 27.09
C HIS A 78 2.44 27.51 25.67
N TYR A 79 2.65 26.53 24.79
CA TYR A 79 2.29 26.61 23.38
C TYR A 79 1.48 25.38 22.97
N PRO A 80 0.13 25.48 22.93
CA PRO A 80 -0.71 24.46 22.31
C PRO A 80 -0.75 24.63 20.79
N PHE A 81 -0.71 23.51 20.09
CA PHE A 81 -0.90 23.42 18.64
C PHE A 81 -2.01 22.44 18.33
N ASP A 82 -2.87 22.87 17.42
CA ASP A 82 -3.92 22.06 16.82
C ASP A 82 -3.38 21.46 15.52
N LEU A 83 -3.42 20.12 15.41
CA LEU A 83 -2.93 19.35 14.27
C LEU A 83 -4.08 18.85 13.37
N TYR A 84 -5.34 19.25 13.60
CA TYR A 84 -6.43 18.89 12.69
C TYR A 84 -6.11 19.32 11.26
N ASN A 85 -6.42 18.45 10.29
CA ASN A 85 -6.14 18.62 8.86
C ASN A 85 -4.67 18.83 8.50
N HIS A 86 -3.73 18.60 9.43
CA HIS A 86 -2.32 18.59 9.07
C HIS A 86 -1.99 17.32 8.29
N THR A 87 -1.05 17.45 7.36
CA THR A 87 -0.45 16.30 6.68
C THR A 87 0.89 15.98 7.34
N ILE A 88 1.10 14.72 7.69
CA ILE A 88 2.41 14.23 8.14
C ILE A 88 3.20 13.79 6.91
N LEU A 89 4.40 14.37 6.73
CA LEU A 89 5.31 14.04 5.63
C LEU A 89 6.72 13.69 6.16
N PRO A 90 7.47 12.85 5.44
CA PRO A 90 8.90 12.68 5.69
C PRO A 90 9.65 13.99 5.45
N THR A 91 10.75 14.19 6.17
CA THR A 91 11.59 15.38 6.01
C THR A 91 13.03 14.97 5.66
N GLY A 92 13.95 15.93 5.51
CA GLY A 92 15.36 15.62 5.24
C GLY A 92 15.65 15.03 3.86
N GLY A 93 14.68 14.98 2.94
CA GLY A 93 14.81 14.34 1.63
C GLY A 93 14.46 12.85 1.63
N GLU A 94 13.99 12.33 2.76
CA GLU A 94 13.47 10.96 2.86
C GLU A 94 12.17 10.81 2.08
N THR A 95 11.91 9.61 1.59
CA THR A 95 10.66 9.28 0.88
C THR A 95 9.69 8.51 1.76
N THR A 96 10.13 8.02 2.91
CA THR A 96 9.32 7.23 3.85
C THR A 96 9.36 7.84 5.25
N LEU A 97 8.24 7.79 5.95
CA LEU A 97 8.08 8.29 7.30
C LEU A 97 8.54 7.22 8.31
N GLY A 98 9.84 7.22 8.62
CA GLY A 98 10.41 6.36 9.67
C GLY A 98 10.42 6.99 11.07
N SER A 99 10.39 8.32 11.15
CA SER A 99 10.44 9.10 12.40
C SER A 99 9.74 10.44 12.27
N LEU A 100 9.43 11.04 13.43
CA LEU A 100 9.06 12.45 13.54
C LEU A 100 10.26 13.23 14.06
N ASP A 101 10.63 14.27 13.33
CA ASP A 101 11.78 15.12 13.59
C ASP A 101 11.40 16.30 14.49
N ILE A 102 12.33 16.66 15.36
CA ILE A 102 12.27 17.88 16.19
C ILE A 102 13.58 18.63 15.97
N ILE A 103 13.48 19.83 15.39
CA ILE A 103 14.61 20.75 15.25
C ILE A 103 14.59 21.69 16.46
N LEU A 104 15.55 21.52 17.37
CA LEU A 104 15.72 22.37 18.54
C LEU A 104 17.00 23.19 18.44
N GLN A 105 16.90 24.50 18.62
CA GLN A 105 18.06 25.39 18.67
C GLN A 105 17.93 26.35 19.87
N LEU A 106 19.04 26.51 20.58
CA LEU A 106 19.20 27.49 21.63
C LEU A 106 20.27 28.48 21.20
N SER A 107 20.00 29.77 21.39
CA SER A 107 20.92 30.84 21.02
C SER A 107 21.03 31.89 22.11
N THR A 108 22.18 32.56 22.16
CA THR A 108 22.38 33.74 23.00
C THR A 108 21.89 34.96 22.23
N ILE A 109 21.15 35.84 22.91
CA ILE A 109 20.79 37.15 22.37
C ILE A 109 21.72 38.24 22.93
N ASP A 110 21.82 39.37 22.23
CA ASP A 110 22.62 40.52 22.66
C ASP A 110 22.04 41.13 23.95
N GLN A 111 22.82 41.07 25.04
CA GLN A 111 22.41 41.51 26.38
C GLN A 111 23.63 41.64 27.31
N ASP A 112 23.47 42.45 28.37
CA ASP A 112 24.43 42.56 29.47
C ASP A 112 23.96 41.75 30.68
N VAL A 113 24.74 40.76 31.12
CA VAL A 113 24.35 39.84 32.21
C VAL A 113 25.45 39.68 33.26
N ILE A 114 25.04 39.43 34.51
CA ILE A 114 25.95 39.18 35.63
C ILE A 114 26.04 37.68 35.87
N ILE A 115 27.22 37.10 35.62
CA ILE A 115 27.49 35.68 35.87
C ILE A 115 28.21 35.55 37.22
N PRO A 116 27.60 34.89 38.22
CA PRO A 116 28.26 34.66 39.51
C PRO A 116 29.42 33.66 39.33
N LEU A 117 30.60 33.99 39.86
CA LEU A 117 31.80 33.14 39.85
C LEU A 117 32.03 32.45 41.20
N ASP A 118 30.96 32.26 41.98
CA ASP A 118 30.98 31.72 43.34
C ASP A 118 30.70 30.21 43.40
N GLY A 119 30.49 29.57 42.24
CA GLY A 119 30.18 28.15 42.13
C GLY A 119 28.69 27.81 42.32
N SER A 120 27.81 28.82 42.39
CA SER A 120 26.36 28.61 42.28
C SER A 120 25.95 28.05 40.92
N ASP A 121 24.82 27.35 40.88
CA ASP A 121 24.26 26.81 39.65
C ASP A 121 23.87 27.95 38.69
N LEU A 122 24.26 27.82 37.42
CA LEU A 122 23.90 28.77 36.37
C LEU A 122 22.48 28.58 35.87
N GLY A 123 21.76 27.58 36.38
CA GLY A 123 20.41 27.27 35.99
C GLY A 123 20.36 26.28 34.83
N GLY A 124 19.16 26.10 34.31
CA GLY A 124 18.87 25.13 33.29
C GLY A 124 17.57 25.42 32.57
N PHE A 125 17.14 24.42 31.81
CA PHE A 125 16.01 24.51 30.91
C PHE A 125 15.07 23.32 31.16
N SER A 126 13.77 23.58 31.16
CA SER A 126 12.74 22.55 31.16
C SER A 126 11.75 22.74 30.01
N LEU A 127 11.24 21.61 29.50
CA LEU A 127 10.21 21.54 28.48
C LEU A 127 9.50 20.20 28.59
N ASP A 128 8.17 20.26 28.68
CA ASP A 128 7.30 19.10 28.58
C ASP A 128 6.62 19.10 27.20
N ILE A 129 6.77 18.01 26.45
CA ILE A 129 6.08 17.81 25.18
C ILE A 129 4.98 16.79 25.39
N ILE A 130 3.75 17.18 25.13
CA ILE A 130 2.57 16.34 25.31
C ILE A 130 1.89 16.15 23.97
N PHE A 131 1.75 14.90 23.53
CA PHE A 131 1.00 14.53 22.34
C PHE A 131 -0.40 14.07 22.73
N GLY A 132 -1.40 14.60 22.03
CA GLY A 132 -2.72 13.99 21.99
C GLY A 132 -2.70 12.69 21.17
N SER A 133 -3.82 11.97 21.20
CA SER A 133 -4.01 10.82 20.29
C SER A 133 -4.02 11.31 18.85
N LEU A 134 -3.36 10.59 17.93
CA LEU A 134 -3.43 10.91 16.50
C LEU A 134 -4.55 10.10 15.83
N PHE A 135 -5.42 10.82 15.13
CA PHE A 135 -6.52 10.28 14.35
C PHE A 135 -6.32 10.66 12.89
N PHE A 136 -6.41 9.66 12.02
CA PHE A 136 -6.07 9.79 10.62
C PHE A 136 -7.33 9.69 9.77
N GLU A 137 -7.42 10.56 8.77
CA GLU A 137 -8.40 10.46 7.69
C GLU A 137 -7.94 9.42 6.66
N SER A 138 -6.65 9.44 6.33
CA SER A 138 -6.04 8.52 5.38
C SER A 138 -4.53 8.38 5.58
N PHE A 139 -3.97 7.30 5.03
CA PHE A 139 -2.52 7.07 4.93
C PHE A 139 -2.16 6.76 3.49
N THR A 140 -1.05 7.28 2.99
CA THR A 140 -0.43 6.76 1.76
C THR A 140 0.78 5.92 2.15
N ALA A 141 0.88 4.70 1.62
CA ALA A 141 1.96 3.79 1.95
C ALA A 141 2.32 2.89 0.77
N ASP A 142 3.58 2.48 0.69
CA ASP A 142 3.98 1.33 -0.10
C ASP A 142 3.73 0.06 0.73
N ILE A 143 2.90 -0.82 0.21
CA ILE A 143 2.68 -2.17 0.77
C ILE A 143 3.60 -3.10 -0.01
N ILE A 144 4.55 -3.74 0.66
CA ILE A 144 5.55 -4.57 0.01
C ILE A 144 5.25 -6.04 0.29
N ASN A 145 4.98 -6.81 -0.78
CA ASN A 145 4.80 -8.26 -0.73
C ASN A 145 3.79 -8.78 0.30
N GLN A 146 2.65 -8.08 0.51
CA GLN A 146 1.61 -8.60 1.41
C GLN A 146 0.81 -9.72 0.74
N THR A 147 1.03 -10.96 1.14
CA THR A 147 0.17 -12.08 0.73
C THR A 147 -1.19 -11.99 1.46
N ILE A 148 -2.29 -11.98 0.70
CA ILE A 148 -3.66 -11.88 1.23
C ILE A 148 -4.33 -13.25 1.27
N ALA A 149 -4.07 -14.08 0.25
CA ALA A 149 -4.58 -15.43 0.18
C ALA A 149 -3.63 -16.31 -0.64
N GLU A 150 -3.50 -17.56 -0.22
CA GLU A 150 -2.83 -18.61 -0.97
C GLU A 150 -3.75 -19.84 -0.97
N ASP A 151 -3.97 -20.40 -2.15
CA ASP A 151 -4.80 -21.59 -2.32
C ASP A 151 -4.22 -22.51 -3.38
N THR A 152 -4.56 -23.79 -3.28
CA THR A 152 -4.16 -24.82 -4.24
C THR A 152 -5.36 -25.65 -4.65
N LEU A 153 -5.61 -25.75 -5.95
CA LEU A 153 -6.63 -26.62 -6.51
C LEU A 153 -5.96 -27.79 -7.23
N GLU A 154 -6.23 -29.01 -6.78
CA GLU A 154 -5.87 -30.21 -7.53
C GLU A 154 -6.79 -30.35 -8.75
N ILE A 155 -6.18 -30.52 -9.91
CA ILE A 155 -6.83 -30.85 -11.17
C ILE A 155 -6.63 -32.35 -11.38
N PRO A 156 -7.72 -33.16 -11.36
CA PRO A 156 -7.63 -34.59 -11.57
C PRO A 156 -6.96 -34.92 -12.90
N GLN A 157 -6.37 -36.11 -12.98
CA GLN A 157 -5.83 -36.64 -14.22
C GLN A 157 -6.89 -36.62 -15.34
N PHE A 158 -6.46 -36.26 -16.55
CA PHE A 158 -7.31 -36.50 -17.73
C PHE A 158 -7.58 -38.00 -17.89
N PRO A 159 -8.77 -38.39 -18.37
CA PRO A 159 -9.02 -39.76 -18.76
C PRO A 159 -7.92 -40.24 -19.73
N PRO A 160 -7.35 -41.45 -19.55
CA PRO A 160 -6.29 -41.98 -20.42
C PRO A 160 -6.67 -41.96 -21.91
N GLU A 161 -7.96 -42.04 -22.22
CA GLU A 161 -8.52 -41.96 -23.57
C GLU A 161 -8.31 -40.61 -24.25
N MET A 162 -8.06 -39.56 -23.48
CA MET A 162 -7.73 -38.23 -23.98
C MET A 162 -6.23 -38.07 -24.26
N SER A 163 -5.45 -39.12 -23.99
CA SER A 163 -4.13 -39.48 -24.54
C SER A 163 -3.59 -38.65 -25.72
N GLY A 164 -2.83 -37.56 -25.55
CA GLY A 164 -2.23 -36.82 -26.68
C GLY A 164 -3.18 -35.91 -27.48
N ILE A 165 -4.37 -35.63 -26.93
CA ILE A 165 -5.28 -34.60 -27.43
C ILE A 165 -4.80 -33.22 -26.95
N GLY A 166 -4.49 -32.32 -27.89
CA GLY A 166 -4.26 -30.91 -27.64
C GLY A 166 -5.49 -30.06 -27.93
N PHE A 167 -5.65 -28.97 -27.16
CA PHE A 167 -6.73 -27.99 -27.30
C PHE A 167 -6.15 -26.65 -27.77
N PRO A 168 -5.86 -26.47 -29.07
CA PRO A 168 -5.16 -25.29 -29.59
C PRO A 168 -5.92 -23.96 -29.42
N GLU A 169 -7.23 -24.02 -29.17
CA GLU A 169 -8.09 -22.85 -28.92
C GLU A 169 -8.56 -22.79 -27.44
N LEU A 170 -7.87 -23.49 -26.52
CA LEU A 170 -8.16 -23.44 -25.10
C LEU A 170 -8.02 -22.00 -24.58
N GLU A 171 -9.03 -21.54 -23.86
CA GLU A 171 -9.06 -20.21 -23.25
C GLU A 171 -9.72 -20.27 -21.87
N PHE A 172 -9.07 -19.65 -20.89
CA PHE A 172 -9.65 -19.37 -19.59
C PHE A 172 -10.03 -17.90 -19.55
N GLU A 173 -11.25 -17.61 -19.09
CA GLU A 173 -11.72 -16.24 -18.92
C GLU A 173 -12.01 -16.01 -17.43
N PHE A 174 -11.40 -14.97 -16.85
CA PHE A 174 -11.65 -14.51 -15.49
C PHE A 174 -12.34 -13.16 -15.57
N GLU A 175 -13.41 -12.98 -14.81
CA GLU A 175 -14.11 -11.71 -14.66
C GLU A 175 -14.00 -11.24 -13.22
N PHE A 176 -13.54 -10.00 -13.04
CA PHE A 176 -13.48 -9.32 -11.75
C PHE A 176 -14.34 -8.07 -11.81
N LYS A 177 -15.13 -7.83 -10.79
CA LYS A 177 -15.87 -6.59 -10.55
C LYS A 177 -15.55 -6.09 -9.15
N TYR A 178 -15.02 -4.87 -9.06
CA TYR A 178 -14.48 -4.34 -7.81
C TYR A 178 -14.45 -2.82 -7.74
N SER A 179 -14.52 -2.30 -6.51
CA SER A 179 -14.30 -0.89 -6.14
C SER A 179 -13.04 -0.69 -5.29
N LEU A 180 -12.35 -1.79 -4.95
CA LEU A 180 -11.14 -1.74 -4.13
C LEU A 180 -10.01 -0.99 -4.85
N ASN A 181 -9.47 0.04 -4.20
CA ASN A 181 -8.41 0.90 -4.74
C ASN A 181 -7.02 0.55 -4.18
N LEU A 182 -6.65 -0.73 -4.26
CA LEU A 182 -5.36 -1.25 -3.80
C LEU A 182 -4.59 -1.88 -4.98
N PRO A 183 -3.24 -1.86 -4.97
CA PRO A 183 -2.43 -2.49 -6.00
C PRO A 183 -2.44 -4.02 -5.80
N PHE A 184 -3.44 -4.68 -6.38
CA PHE A 184 -3.74 -6.08 -6.11
C PHE A 184 -3.29 -6.98 -7.25
N ASP A 185 -2.43 -7.94 -6.94
CA ASP A 185 -1.87 -8.89 -7.89
C ASP A 185 -2.39 -10.31 -7.61
N ILE A 186 -2.81 -11.01 -8.66
CA ILE A 186 -3.17 -12.43 -8.61
C ILE A 186 -2.22 -13.20 -9.51
N ASN A 187 -1.50 -14.14 -8.91
CA ASN A 187 -0.62 -15.06 -9.62
C ASN A 187 -1.21 -16.46 -9.58
N ILE A 188 -1.48 -17.02 -10.76
CA ILE A 188 -1.92 -18.40 -10.94
C ILE A 188 -0.79 -19.18 -11.60
N LYS A 189 -0.37 -20.30 -11.01
CA LYS A 189 0.63 -21.21 -11.58
C LYS A 189 0.01 -22.58 -11.76
N LEU A 190 -0.10 -23.04 -12.99
CA LEU A 190 -0.40 -24.44 -13.29
C LEU A 190 0.90 -25.24 -13.23
N LEU A 191 0.93 -26.23 -12.35
CA LEU A 191 2.05 -27.15 -12.15
C LEU A 191 1.65 -28.54 -12.62
N GLY A 192 2.38 -29.07 -13.59
CA GLY A 192 2.16 -30.41 -14.16
C GLY A 192 3.40 -31.28 -13.93
N TYR A 193 3.19 -32.50 -13.43
CA TYR A 193 4.27 -33.47 -13.24
C TYR A 193 4.43 -34.31 -14.50
N THR A 194 5.61 -34.25 -15.13
CA THR A 194 5.94 -35.09 -16.31
C THR A 194 6.67 -36.35 -15.88
N GLY A 195 5.93 -37.44 -15.65
CA GLY A 195 6.47 -38.76 -15.36
C GLY A 195 6.97 -38.97 -13.91
N PRO A 196 7.71 -40.06 -13.63
CA PRO A 196 8.26 -40.38 -12.29
C PRO A 196 9.43 -39.47 -11.87
N THR A 197 9.81 -38.51 -12.71
CA THR A 197 10.89 -37.53 -12.48
C THR A 197 10.34 -36.23 -11.89
N PRO A 198 11.12 -35.48 -11.09
CA PRO A 198 10.66 -34.30 -10.37
C PRO A 198 10.48 -33.04 -11.25
N ASP A 199 10.69 -33.12 -12.56
CA ASP A 199 10.60 -31.97 -13.46
C ASP A 199 9.15 -31.48 -13.54
N LYS A 200 8.95 -30.23 -13.13
CA LYS A 200 7.64 -29.56 -13.13
C LYS A 200 7.51 -28.75 -14.41
N THR A 201 6.48 -29.04 -15.20
CA THR A 201 6.03 -28.15 -16.27
C THR A 201 5.22 -27.02 -15.61
N ILE A 202 5.52 -25.77 -15.96
CA ILE A 202 4.89 -24.58 -15.37
C ILE A 202 4.26 -23.75 -16.49
N SER A 203 2.98 -23.41 -16.29
CA SER A 203 2.24 -22.45 -17.12
C SER A 203 1.62 -21.41 -16.18
N PRO A 204 2.17 -20.19 -16.09
CA PRO A 204 1.65 -19.17 -15.19
C PRO A 204 0.77 -18.13 -15.87
N LEU A 205 0.03 -17.42 -15.04
CA LEU A 205 -0.75 -16.25 -15.36
C LEU A 205 -0.57 -15.24 -14.22
N THR A 206 -0.11 -14.03 -14.56
CA THR A 206 -0.07 -12.89 -13.65
C THR A 206 -1.17 -11.91 -14.04
N ILE A 207 -1.93 -11.46 -13.06
CA ILE A 207 -3.04 -10.53 -13.20
C ILE A 207 -2.77 -9.36 -12.27
N ASP A 208 -2.55 -8.19 -12.86
CA ASP A 208 -2.45 -6.90 -12.16
C ASP A 208 -3.82 -6.20 -12.24
N LEU A 209 -4.56 -6.18 -11.14
CA LEU A 209 -5.85 -5.51 -11.08
C LEU A 209 -5.65 -3.99 -11.02
N LYS A 210 -6.14 -3.30 -12.05
CA LYS A 210 -6.02 -1.84 -12.17
C LYS A 210 -6.82 -1.12 -11.09
N LYS A 211 -6.29 -0.02 -10.58
CA LYS A 211 -6.96 0.75 -9.53
C LYS A 211 -8.16 1.51 -10.12
N PRO A 212 -9.37 1.46 -9.51
CA PRO A 212 -10.50 2.27 -9.94
C PRO A 212 -10.16 3.76 -10.03
N ALA A 213 -9.31 4.29 -9.14
CA ALA A 213 -8.89 5.68 -9.15
C ALA A 213 -8.07 6.09 -10.38
N ASP A 214 -7.53 5.15 -11.16
CA ASP A 214 -6.84 5.42 -12.42
C ASP A 214 -7.81 5.83 -13.54
N TYR A 215 -9.12 5.69 -13.31
CA TYR A 215 -10.17 5.94 -14.29
C TYR A 215 -11.14 7.03 -13.84
N SER A 216 -11.58 7.86 -14.79
CA SER A 216 -12.65 8.83 -14.53
C SER A 216 -14.01 8.15 -14.58
N LEU A 217 -14.62 7.93 -13.42
CA LEU A 217 -15.95 7.31 -13.30
C LEU A 217 -17.07 8.37 -13.26
N PRO A 218 -18.27 8.05 -13.77
CA PRO A 218 -19.46 8.88 -13.57
C PRO A 218 -19.78 9.07 -12.08
N ALA A 219 -20.44 10.19 -11.74
CA ALA A 219 -20.83 10.47 -10.36
C ALA A 219 -21.72 9.35 -9.77
N GLY A 220 -21.32 8.80 -8.63
CA GLY A 220 -22.01 7.71 -7.93
C GLY A 220 -21.61 6.29 -8.41
N GLU A 221 -20.68 6.16 -9.34
CA GLU A 221 -20.07 4.88 -9.73
C GLU A 221 -18.65 4.79 -9.18
N GLU A 222 -18.36 3.70 -8.45
CA GLU A 222 -17.05 3.44 -7.85
C GLU A 222 -16.44 2.11 -8.32
N GLU A 223 -17.22 1.32 -9.08
CA GLU A 223 -16.84 -0.02 -9.50
C GLU A 223 -16.37 -0.06 -10.95
N ILE A 224 -15.28 -0.80 -11.18
CA ILE A 224 -14.83 -1.20 -12.52
C ILE A 224 -14.98 -2.71 -12.70
N LYS A 225 -14.92 -3.16 -13.95
CA LYS A 225 -14.86 -4.57 -14.31
C LYS A 225 -13.63 -4.85 -15.15
N MET A 226 -12.93 -5.93 -14.84
CA MET A 226 -11.80 -6.42 -15.60
C MET A 226 -12.07 -7.84 -16.09
N ILE A 227 -11.84 -8.08 -17.38
CA ILE A 227 -11.91 -9.42 -17.98
C ILE A 227 -10.51 -9.81 -18.45
N ILE A 228 -10.01 -10.95 -17.97
CA ILE A 228 -8.73 -11.56 -18.33
C ILE A 228 -9.00 -12.79 -19.18
N LYS A 229 -8.44 -12.84 -20.38
CA LYS A 229 -8.45 -14.02 -21.25
C LYS A 229 -7.06 -14.61 -21.32
N TRP A 230 -6.89 -15.86 -20.92
CA TRP A 230 -5.63 -16.58 -20.95
C TRP A 230 -5.67 -17.71 -21.97
N ASN A 231 -4.79 -17.65 -22.97
CA ASN A 231 -4.71 -18.61 -24.06
C ASN A 231 -3.25 -18.86 -24.48
N ARG A 232 -3.05 -19.54 -25.61
CA ARG A 232 -1.71 -19.91 -26.11
C ARG A 232 -0.75 -18.74 -26.36
N LEU A 233 -1.30 -17.55 -26.63
CA LEU A 233 -0.55 -16.32 -26.92
C LEU A 233 -0.29 -15.50 -25.64
N GLY A 234 -0.58 -16.05 -24.47
CA GLY A 234 -0.48 -15.34 -23.19
C GLY A 234 -1.84 -14.84 -22.72
N SER A 235 -1.86 -13.67 -22.10
CA SER A 235 -3.09 -13.09 -21.53
C SER A 235 -3.48 -11.76 -22.17
N ILE A 236 -4.79 -11.53 -22.27
CA ILE A 236 -5.38 -10.27 -22.68
C ILE A 236 -6.26 -9.77 -21.54
N SER A 237 -5.94 -8.60 -21.02
CA SER A 237 -6.68 -7.91 -19.99
C SER A 237 -7.51 -6.80 -20.65
N THR A 238 -8.78 -6.67 -20.25
CA THR A 238 -9.66 -5.60 -20.70
C THR A 238 -10.37 -4.97 -19.51
N VAL A 239 -10.34 -3.64 -19.39
CA VAL A 239 -10.97 -2.91 -18.28
C VAL A 239 -12.18 -2.15 -18.80
N TYR A 240 -13.28 -2.20 -18.06
CA TYR A 240 -14.53 -1.49 -18.30
C TYR A 240 -14.75 -0.55 -17.11
N ALA A 241 -14.66 0.75 -17.36
CA ALA A 241 -14.80 1.79 -16.35
C ALA A 241 -15.84 2.83 -16.83
N PRO A 242 -17.07 2.86 -16.26
CA PRO A 242 -17.58 2.02 -15.18
C PRO A 242 -17.84 0.56 -15.59
N HIS A 243 -18.04 -0.32 -14.61
CA HIS A 243 -18.17 -1.78 -14.79
C HIS A 243 -19.22 -2.23 -15.83
N ASN A 244 -20.26 -1.43 -16.03
CA ASN A 244 -21.39 -1.67 -16.93
C ASN A 244 -21.19 -1.12 -18.35
N SER A 245 -20.01 -0.58 -18.67
CA SER A 245 -19.69 -0.05 -20.00
C SER A 245 -19.83 -1.13 -21.08
N GLU A 246 -20.38 -0.74 -22.24
CA GLU A 246 -20.51 -1.64 -23.40
C GLU A 246 -19.18 -1.87 -24.14
N GLN A 247 -18.23 -0.95 -23.99
CA GLN A 247 -16.90 -1.00 -24.59
C GLN A 247 -15.84 -0.95 -23.48
N TRP A 248 -14.70 -1.59 -23.72
CA TRP A 248 -13.57 -1.50 -22.81
C TRP A 248 -12.91 -0.11 -22.92
N THR A 249 -12.43 0.38 -21.78
CA THR A 249 -11.69 1.63 -21.65
C THR A 249 -10.22 1.42 -22.00
N THR A 250 -9.61 0.34 -21.52
CA THR A 250 -8.23 -0.04 -21.81
C THR A 250 -8.12 -1.54 -22.08
N SER A 251 -7.07 -1.92 -22.80
CA SER A 251 -6.74 -3.32 -23.04
C SER A 251 -5.23 -3.49 -23.15
N ASP A 252 -4.72 -4.52 -22.48
CA ASP A 252 -3.30 -4.85 -22.42
C ASP A 252 -3.11 -6.33 -22.77
N THR A 253 -2.01 -6.65 -23.46
CA THR A 253 -1.63 -8.03 -23.79
C THR A 253 -0.28 -8.35 -23.17
N LEU A 254 -0.19 -9.49 -22.49
CA LEU A 254 1.04 -10.03 -21.95
C LEU A 254 1.35 -11.36 -22.65
N GLU A 255 2.48 -11.41 -23.34
CA GLU A 255 2.97 -12.63 -23.99
C GLU A 255 3.50 -13.63 -22.93
N PRO A 256 3.54 -14.95 -23.22
CA PRO A 256 4.10 -15.94 -22.32
C PRO A 256 5.58 -15.68 -22.03
N VAL A 257 6.03 -15.94 -20.81
CA VAL A 257 7.44 -15.75 -20.43
C VAL A 257 8.31 -16.82 -21.09
N SER A 258 9.52 -16.42 -21.52
CA SER A 258 10.49 -17.33 -22.11
C SER A 258 10.93 -18.42 -21.13
N GLY A 259 10.73 -19.69 -21.48
CA GLY A 259 11.09 -20.86 -20.65
C GLY A 259 9.89 -21.52 -19.96
N GLU A 260 8.72 -20.91 -20.06
CA GLU A 260 7.44 -21.47 -19.61
C GLU A 260 6.66 -22.05 -20.79
N VAL A 261 5.70 -22.94 -20.50
CA VAL A 261 4.82 -23.47 -21.55
C VAL A 261 3.53 -22.69 -21.58
N SER A 262 2.96 -22.55 -22.78
CA SER A 262 1.62 -22.00 -22.96
C SER A 262 0.56 -22.96 -22.40
N ILE A 263 -0.63 -22.43 -22.09
CA ILE A 263 -1.67 -23.22 -21.43
C ILE A 263 -2.15 -24.41 -22.28
N ASP A 264 -2.26 -24.26 -23.59
CA ASP A 264 -2.61 -25.36 -24.49
C ASP A 264 -1.49 -26.43 -24.53
N GLN A 265 -0.22 -26.02 -24.52
CA GLN A 265 0.91 -26.95 -24.40
C GLN A 265 0.94 -27.66 -23.05
N PHE A 266 0.60 -26.98 -21.96
CA PHE A 266 0.48 -27.56 -20.62
C PHE A 266 -0.55 -28.70 -20.62
N PHE A 267 -1.74 -28.45 -21.15
CA PHE A 267 -2.80 -29.45 -21.21
C PHE A 267 -2.55 -30.53 -22.28
N ALA A 268 -1.88 -30.20 -23.39
CA ALA A 268 -1.51 -31.17 -24.44
C ALA A 268 -0.37 -32.11 -24.01
N GLY A 269 0.55 -31.63 -23.18
CA GLY A 269 1.67 -32.40 -22.64
C GLY A 269 1.24 -33.48 -21.64
N MET A 270 0.00 -33.39 -21.16
CA MET A 270 -0.63 -34.29 -20.18
C MET A 270 0.15 -34.43 -18.88
N PRO A 271 -0.28 -33.78 -17.80
CA PRO A 271 0.24 -34.09 -16.47
C PRO A 271 0.07 -35.59 -16.20
N TYR A 272 1.16 -36.28 -15.86
CA TYR A 272 1.23 -37.74 -15.80
C TYR A 272 0.33 -38.33 -14.70
N ASP A 273 0.24 -37.64 -13.56
CA ASP A 273 -0.57 -38.04 -12.40
C ASP A 273 -1.68 -37.03 -12.09
N SER A 274 -1.34 -35.76 -11.86
CA SER A 274 -2.28 -34.67 -11.60
C SER A 274 -1.64 -33.34 -11.94
N ALA A 275 -2.46 -32.30 -12.10
CA ALA A 275 -1.99 -30.91 -12.13
C ALA A 275 -2.43 -30.19 -10.86
N ILE A 276 -1.70 -29.16 -10.48
CA ILE A 276 -2.05 -28.29 -9.36
C ILE A 276 -2.12 -26.87 -9.90
N ALA A 277 -3.24 -26.19 -9.69
CA ALA A 277 -3.32 -24.75 -9.83
C ALA A 277 -3.00 -24.12 -8.48
N GLN A 278 -1.86 -23.45 -8.38
CA GLN A 278 -1.52 -22.62 -7.23
C GLN A 278 -1.98 -21.20 -7.50
N VAL A 279 -2.72 -20.62 -6.58
CA VAL A 279 -3.22 -19.24 -6.67
C VAL A 279 -2.68 -18.47 -5.49
N ILE A 280 -1.99 -17.37 -5.75
CA ILE A 280 -1.46 -16.46 -4.74
C ILE A 280 -1.98 -15.06 -5.06
N ALA A 281 -2.75 -14.49 -4.14
CA ALA A 281 -3.19 -13.11 -4.20
C ALA A 281 -2.32 -12.25 -3.27
N LYS A 282 -1.76 -11.18 -3.79
CA LYS A 282 -0.88 -10.24 -3.07
C LYS A 282 -1.35 -8.80 -3.24
N ILE A 283 -0.94 -7.96 -2.31
CA ILE A 283 -0.92 -6.50 -2.48
C ILE A 283 0.53 -6.07 -2.51
N ASP A 284 0.92 -5.39 -3.58
CA ASP A 284 2.28 -4.92 -3.78
C ASP A 284 2.30 -3.58 -4.52
N GLY A 285 2.76 -2.53 -3.84
CA GLY A 285 2.88 -1.16 -4.36
C GLY A 285 2.19 -0.11 -3.50
N GLU A 286 2.17 1.13 -4.02
CA GLU A 286 1.61 2.29 -3.32
C GLU A 286 0.08 2.19 -3.20
N ALA A 287 -0.47 2.52 -2.05
CA ALA A 287 -1.90 2.57 -1.80
C ALA A 287 -2.26 3.75 -0.89
N VAL A 288 -3.44 4.33 -1.13
CA VAL A 288 -4.09 5.20 -0.14
C VAL A 288 -5.06 4.35 0.66
N ILE A 289 -4.87 4.31 1.97
CA ILE A 289 -5.68 3.59 2.94
C ILE A 289 -6.61 4.63 3.59
N GLU A 290 -7.89 4.51 3.31
CA GLU A 290 -8.94 5.41 3.80
C GLU A 290 -9.97 4.62 4.61
N SER A 291 -10.80 5.33 5.38
CA SER A 291 -11.93 4.71 6.06
C SER A 291 -13.01 4.27 5.06
N GLY A 292 -13.31 2.98 5.01
CA GLY A 292 -14.34 2.42 4.13
C GLY A 292 -14.09 0.96 3.83
N THR A 293 -15.04 0.32 3.15
CA THR A 293 -14.88 -1.05 2.65
C THR A 293 -14.98 -1.04 1.14
N GLY A 294 -13.94 -1.50 0.46
CA GLY A 294 -14.03 -1.87 -0.95
C GLY A 294 -14.41 -3.34 -1.07
N ASP A 295 -15.14 -3.69 -2.14
CA ASP A 295 -15.51 -5.07 -2.44
C ASP A 295 -14.77 -5.54 -3.70
N ILE A 296 -14.44 -6.83 -3.71
CA ILE A 296 -14.02 -7.56 -4.90
C ILE A 296 -14.91 -8.78 -5.06
N SER A 297 -15.47 -8.91 -6.25
CA SER A 297 -16.26 -10.06 -6.66
C SER A 297 -15.78 -10.53 -8.03
N GLY A 298 -16.06 -11.79 -8.37
CA GLY A 298 -15.64 -12.31 -9.65
C GLY A 298 -16.08 -13.73 -9.89
N GLY A 299 -15.77 -14.22 -11.07
CA GLY A 299 -15.99 -15.58 -11.51
C GLY A 299 -15.01 -15.96 -12.60
N PHE A 300 -15.01 -17.22 -12.97
CA PHE A 300 -14.22 -17.70 -14.09
C PHE A 300 -15.04 -18.64 -14.97
N SER A 301 -14.69 -18.69 -16.24
CA SER A 301 -15.24 -19.65 -17.20
C SER A 301 -14.09 -20.28 -18.00
N ILE A 302 -14.33 -21.51 -18.45
CA ILE A 302 -13.36 -22.26 -19.26
C ILE A 302 -14.02 -22.51 -20.61
N LYS A 303 -13.36 -22.06 -21.66
CA LYS A 303 -13.77 -22.33 -23.03
C LYS A 303 -12.91 -23.46 -23.58
N LEU A 304 -13.50 -24.66 -23.58
CA LEU A 304 -12.94 -25.84 -24.23
C LEU A 304 -13.48 -25.93 -25.66
N PRO A 305 -12.68 -25.61 -26.69
CA PRO A 305 -13.07 -25.76 -28.08
C PRO A 305 -13.20 -27.25 -28.44
N LEU A 306 -14.13 -27.58 -29.35
CA LEU A 306 -14.20 -28.93 -29.94
C LEU A 306 -13.11 -29.15 -31.01
N SER A 307 -12.36 -28.12 -31.36
CA SER A 307 -11.19 -28.20 -32.23
C SER A 307 -10.06 -28.88 -31.46
N VAL A 308 -9.71 -30.10 -31.87
CA VAL A 308 -8.68 -30.92 -31.22
C VAL A 308 -7.58 -31.27 -32.21
N THR A 309 -6.34 -31.26 -31.73
CA THR A 309 -5.19 -31.79 -32.48
C THR A 309 -4.74 -33.09 -31.85
N MET A 310 -4.55 -34.12 -32.66
CA MET A 310 -3.98 -35.39 -32.18
C MET A 310 -2.47 -35.34 -32.41
N ASN A 311 -1.72 -35.26 -31.31
CA ASN A 311 -0.27 -35.35 -31.38
C ASN A 311 0.09 -36.85 -31.35
N THR A 312 0.71 -37.35 -32.44
CA THR A 312 1.27 -38.71 -32.42
C THR A 312 2.33 -38.81 -31.33
N PRO A 313 2.33 -39.87 -30.50
CA PRO A 313 3.40 -40.10 -29.54
C PRO A 313 4.73 -40.16 -30.31
N ALA A 314 5.73 -39.41 -29.84
CA ALA A 314 7.12 -39.59 -30.25
C ALA A 314 7.72 -40.82 -29.56
#